data_AF-A0A3D1CTC2-F1
#
_entry.id   AF-A0A3D1CTC2-F1
#
_cell.length_a   1.000
_cell.length_b   1.000
_cell.length_c   1.000
_cell.angle_alpha   90.00
_cell.angle_beta   90.00
_cell.angle_gamma   90.00
#
_symmetry.space_group_name_H-M   'P 1'
#
loop_
_entity.id
_entity.type
_entity.pdbx_description
1 polymer ?
#
loop_
_entity_poly.entity_id
_entity_poly.type
_entity_poly.pdbx_seq_one_letter_code
_entity_poly.pdbx_strand_id
1 'polypeptide(L)'
;MLVVLTNFCRRYLGLGLILLTLVILRVPNFFEPYWYGDEAIYLTIGNAMNQGEKLYTEIVDHKTPLIYYLARVPDQISFRWLNLGWMLVTTVLFYGLAQKLFQKTWLSTLVTAVFMVLTTVPWFEGNIPNGELFVMGFVLAGFTILSRTQIWHQFLTGKTEIKNLTKPQELMTLLVAGVFIGLGILTKVPALLDLGAGLLIFWFLVVRLLWQAQPKILAVIQKLIPAGLAFLSGVILPILASIGYFISRGSGADYLQFGLLYNLHYTQTWKQDYGSVFLNWAFTLPGKTILLVVVILGLSMLSKKLKPSAQFALAWFAAALFAVLLSNRPYPHYFIQLVPAAALLLGVALDGFTELFNFKNLIRGSLSLGLSLAAFWLVTAIMFKLNAGLYDTKIYYQKFWNLMVGKITRVDYNHSFDSLVAENELVAADLAVIKPHRMFIWGTNPTLYAQTKIVPAGRFTVAFHIQDLKVYDQTLREIVTTAPEVIIVMKNETQSFPTLNDYIAKYYQVAKTYPRMTLYRLRI
;
A
#
# COMPACT_ATOMS: atom_id res chain seq x y z
N MET A 1 13.32 16.10 -38.72
CA MET A 1 12.83 14.74 -38.37
C MET A 1 13.81 13.99 -37.47
N LEU A 2 15.07 13.77 -37.89
CA LEU A 2 16.09 13.08 -37.08
C LEU A 2 16.27 13.66 -35.67
N VAL A 3 16.47 14.97 -35.51
CA VAL A 3 16.68 15.60 -34.18
C VAL A 3 15.50 15.39 -33.23
N VAL A 4 14.26 15.43 -33.75
CA VAL A 4 13.04 15.18 -32.96
C VAL A 4 13.00 13.73 -32.51
N LEU A 5 13.31 12.79 -33.41
CA LEU A 5 13.40 11.37 -33.10
C LEU A 5 14.51 11.08 -32.07
N THR A 6 15.69 11.69 -32.23
CA THR A 6 16.82 11.54 -31.31
C THR A 6 16.48 12.08 -29.91
N ASN A 7 15.82 13.23 -29.83
CA ASN A 7 15.40 13.81 -28.56
C ASN A 7 14.27 13.00 -27.90
N PHE A 8 13.34 12.45 -28.69
CA PHE A 8 12.31 11.55 -28.21
C PHE A 8 12.92 10.24 -27.67
N CYS A 9 13.79 9.58 -28.44
CA CYS A 9 14.51 8.39 -28.03
C CYS A 9 15.35 8.65 -26.77
N ARG A 10 16.12 9.74 -26.72
CA ARG A 10 16.93 10.08 -25.54
C ARG A 10 16.08 10.31 -24.28
N ARG A 11 14.85 10.81 -24.44
CA ARG A 11 13.92 11.09 -23.34
C ARG A 11 13.15 9.86 -22.86
N TYR A 12 12.81 8.92 -23.73
CA TYR A 12 11.90 7.82 -23.40
C TYR A 12 12.51 6.43 -23.50
N LEU A 13 13.69 6.26 -24.09
CA LEU A 13 14.38 4.96 -24.15
C LEU A 13 14.62 4.39 -22.75
N GLY A 14 15.10 5.22 -21.81
CA GLY A 14 15.32 4.79 -20.42
C GLY A 14 14.03 4.28 -19.76
N LEU A 15 12.91 4.99 -19.94
CA LEU A 15 11.61 4.53 -19.45
C LEU A 15 11.18 3.22 -20.14
N GLY A 16 11.32 3.12 -21.46
CA GLY A 16 10.97 1.91 -22.21
C GLY A 16 11.74 0.67 -21.71
N LEU A 17 13.05 0.81 -21.46
CA LEU A 17 13.87 -0.26 -20.88
C LEU A 17 13.43 -0.63 -19.46
N ILE A 18 13.08 0.36 -18.63
CA ILE A 18 12.57 0.11 -17.27
C ILE A 18 11.25 -0.67 -17.33
N LEU A 19 10.32 -0.28 -18.20
CA LEU A 19 9.03 -0.96 -18.34
C LEU A 19 9.19 -2.39 -18.87
N LEU A 20 10.07 -2.61 -19.85
CA LEU A 20 10.42 -3.94 -20.31
C LEU A 20 11.01 -4.79 -19.18
N THR A 21 11.94 -4.22 -18.40
CA THR A 21 12.55 -4.89 -17.25
C THR A 21 11.49 -5.24 -16.19
N LEU A 22 10.54 -4.35 -15.91
CA LEU A 22 9.42 -4.59 -15.00
C LEU A 22 8.62 -5.82 -15.45
N VAL A 23 8.25 -5.91 -16.73
CA VAL A 23 7.53 -7.06 -17.28
C VAL A 23 8.32 -8.34 -17.06
N ILE A 24 9.60 -8.35 -17.43
CA ILE A 24 10.49 -9.52 -17.29
C ILE A 24 10.59 -9.98 -15.84
N LEU A 25 10.82 -9.03 -14.90
CA LEU A 25 10.94 -9.34 -13.48
C LEU A 25 9.65 -9.86 -12.85
N ARG A 26 8.48 -9.58 -13.43
CA ARG A 26 7.18 -10.06 -12.95
C ARG A 26 6.70 -11.37 -13.58
N VAL A 27 7.40 -11.90 -14.59
CA VAL A 27 7.05 -13.19 -15.20
C VAL A 27 6.87 -14.31 -14.17
N PRO A 28 7.76 -14.49 -13.16
CA PRO A 28 7.61 -15.58 -12.19
C PRO A 28 6.31 -15.51 -11.36
N ASN A 29 5.75 -14.30 -11.18
CA ASN A 29 4.53 -14.07 -10.39
C ASN A 29 3.34 -14.88 -10.91
N PHE A 30 3.27 -15.10 -12.23
CA PHE A 30 2.20 -15.86 -12.87
C PHE A 30 2.31 -17.37 -12.65
N PHE A 31 3.42 -17.84 -12.10
CA PHE A 31 3.68 -19.25 -11.81
C PHE A 31 3.54 -19.56 -10.33
N GLU A 32 3.42 -18.57 -9.44
CA GLU A 32 3.24 -18.80 -8.00
C GLU A 32 1.94 -19.59 -7.72
N PRO A 33 1.94 -20.53 -6.76
CA PRO A 33 0.70 -21.14 -6.26
C PRO A 33 -0.11 -20.15 -5.43
N TYR A 34 -1.28 -20.54 -4.94
CA TYR A 34 -1.94 -19.81 -3.85
C TYR A 34 -1.13 -20.01 -2.56
N TRP A 35 -0.53 -18.96 -2.04
CA TRP A 35 0.32 -19.06 -0.84
C TRP A 35 0.28 -17.82 0.07
N TYR A 36 0.13 -16.63 -0.51
CA TYR A 36 0.27 -15.38 0.24
C TYR A 36 -1.04 -14.94 0.89
N GLY A 37 -1.02 -14.78 2.22
CA GLY A 37 -2.22 -14.60 3.03
C GLY A 37 -3.03 -13.33 2.71
N ASP A 38 -2.36 -12.19 2.52
CA ASP A 38 -3.02 -10.91 2.29
C ASP A 38 -3.74 -10.88 0.93
N GLU A 39 -3.09 -11.39 -0.12
CA GLU A 39 -3.69 -11.58 -1.45
C GLU A 39 -4.88 -12.55 -1.37
N ALA A 40 -4.73 -13.65 -0.62
CA ALA A 40 -5.79 -14.62 -0.44
C ALA A 40 -7.01 -14.03 0.29
N ILE A 41 -6.82 -13.15 1.29
CA ILE A 41 -7.92 -12.42 1.93
C ILE A 41 -8.65 -11.56 0.89
N TYR A 42 -7.90 -10.79 0.08
CA TYR A 42 -8.51 -9.94 -0.96
C TYR A 42 -9.34 -10.76 -1.94
N LEU A 43 -8.78 -11.86 -2.46
CA LEU A 43 -9.46 -12.74 -3.40
C LEU A 43 -10.65 -13.46 -2.78
N THR A 44 -10.55 -13.90 -1.52
CA THR A 44 -11.68 -14.53 -0.81
C THR A 44 -12.85 -13.57 -0.70
N ILE A 45 -12.59 -12.31 -0.33
CA ILE A 45 -13.62 -11.28 -0.22
C ILE A 45 -14.17 -10.91 -1.60
N GLY A 46 -13.29 -10.76 -2.60
CA GLY A 46 -13.70 -10.52 -3.99
C GLY A 46 -14.61 -11.62 -4.55
N ASN A 47 -14.28 -12.89 -4.28
CA ASN A 47 -15.07 -14.05 -4.65
C ASN A 47 -16.43 -14.07 -3.94
N ALA A 48 -16.46 -13.78 -2.64
CA ALA A 48 -17.69 -13.67 -1.85
C ALA A 48 -18.61 -12.56 -2.41
N MET A 49 -18.05 -11.38 -2.71
CA MET A 49 -18.79 -10.26 -3.31
C MET A 49 -19.31 -10.59 -4.72
N ASN A 50 -18.56 -11.37 -5.50
CA ASN A 50 -19.01 -11.87 -6.80
C ASN A 50 -20.17 -12.87 -6.69
N GLN A 51 -20.33 -13.51 -5.53
CA GLN A 51 -21.44 -14.41 -5.20
C GLN A 51 -22.60 -13.71 -4.49
N GLY A 52 -22.54 -12.38 -4.35
CA GLY A 52 -23.63 -11.55 -3.85
C GLY A 52 -23.44 -10.99 -2.45
N GLU A 53 -22.38 -11.39 -1.73
CA GLU A 53 -22.14 -10.95 -0.35
C GLU A 53 -21.86 -9.45 -0.26
N LYS A 54 -22.46 -8.81 0.75
CA LYS A 54 -22.24 -7.42 1.12
C LYS A 54 -20.98 -7.28 1.95
N LEU A 55 -20.00 -6.59 1.38
CA LEU A 55 -18.77 -6.23 2.09
C LEU A 55 -19.07 -5.48 3.40
N TYR A 56 -18.32 -5.85 4.43
CA TYR A 56 -18.40 -5.45 5.85
C TYR A 56 -19.57 -6.02 6.66
N THR A 57 -20.68 -6.38 6.04
CA THR A 57 -21.82 -6.98 6.76
C THR A 57 -21.75 -8.50 6.72
N GLU A 58 -21.71 -9.06 5.51
CA GLU A 58 -21.79 -10.51 5.27
C GLU A 58 -20.40 -11.13 5.04
N ILE A 59 -19.42 -10.32 4.63
CA ILE A 59 -18.01 -10.71 4.52
C ILE A 59 -17.10 -9.53 4.95
N VAL A 60 -16.11 -9.79 5.80
CA VAL A 60 -15.33 -8.76 6.50
C VAL A 60 -13.82 -8.98 6.39
N ASP A 61 -13.10 -7.86 6.18
CA ASP A 61 -11.73 -7.63 6.62
C ASP A 61 -11.58 -6.14 6.99
N HIS A 62 -10.48 -5.77 7.64
CA HIS A 62 -10.25 -4.46 8.24
C HIS A 62 -9.66 -3.39 7.30
N LYS A 63 -9.37 -3.73 6.04
CA LYS A 63 -8.88 -2.75 5.07
C LYS A 63 -10.04 -1.94 4.48
N THR A 64 -9.69 -0.77 3.95
CA THR A 64 -10.62 0.13 3.26
C THR A 64 -11.10 -0.47 1.94
N PRO A 65 -12.25 -0.04 1.40
CA PRO A 65 -13.06 -0.88 0.52
C PRO A 65 -12.46 -1.14 -0.86
N LEU A 66 -11.68 -0.21 -1.42
CA LEU A 66 -11.33 -0.23 -2.83
C LEU A 66 -10.47 -1.44 -3.22
N ILE A 67 -9.61 -1.93 -2.32
CA ILE A 67 -8.78 -3.12 -2.59
C ILE A 67 -9.63 -4.37 -2.86
N TYR A 68 -10.76 -4.54 -2.17
CA TYR A 68 -11.62 -5.70 -2.39
C TYR A 68 -12.38 -5.60 -3.71
N TYR A 69 -12.77 -4.39 -4.13
CA TYR A 69 -13.35 -4.18 -5.47
C TYR A 69 -12.33 -4.48 -6.58
N LEU A 70 -11.06 -4.12 -6.38
CA LEU A 70 -9.97 -4.50 -7.29
C LEU A 70 -9.74 -6.02 -7.31
N ALA A 71 -9.99 -6.70 -6.19
CA ALA A 71 -9.85 -8.15 -6.06
C ALA A 71 -11.07 -8.96 -6.51
N ARG A 72 -12.13 -8.32 -7.04
CA ARG A 72 -13.29 -9.00 -7.68
C ARG A 72 -12.95 -9.61 -9.05
N VAL A 73 -11.71 -10.02 -9.24
CA VAL A 73 -11.24 -10.72 -10.44
C VAL A 73 -11.51 -12.23 -10.33
N PRO A 74 -11.47 -12.99 -11.44
CA PRO A 74 -11.83 -14.41 -11.42
C PRO A 74 -10.90 -15.32 -10.60
N ASP A 75 -9.62 -15.00 -10.49
CA ASP A 75 -8.58 -15.83 -9.86
C ASP A 75 -7.30 -15.02 -9.56
N GLN A 76 -6.34 -15.67 -8.90
CA GLN A 76 -5.02 -15.09 -8.60
C GLN A 76 -4.28 -14.61 -9.85
N ILE A 77 -4.29 -15.38 -10.94
CA ILE A 77 -3.57 -15.02 -12.17
C ILE A 77 -4.10 -13.69 -12.73
N SER A 78 -5.43 -13.54 -12.74
CA SER A 78 -6.11 -12.31 -13.15
C SER A 78 -5.73 -11.13 -12.25
N PHE A 79 -5.56 -11.37 -10.94
CA PHE A 79 -5.12 -10.32 -10.02
C PHE A 79 -3.66 -9.92 -10.26
N ARG A 80 -2.78 -10.88 -10.59
CA ARG A 80 -1.40 -10.61 -11.00
C ARG A 80 -1.32 -9.82 -12.31
N TRP A 81 -2.21 -10.09 -13.27
CA TRP A 81 -2.33 -9.28 -14.49
C TRP A 81 -2.75 -7.84 -14.19
N LEU A 82 -3.77 -7.67 -13.34
CA LEU A 82 -4.17 -6.35 -12.87
C LEU A 82 -2.99 -5.61 -12.22
N ASN A 83 -2.25 -6.27 -11.33
CA ASN A 83 -1.09 -5.69 -10.66
C ASN A 83 0.04 -5.34 -11.65
N LEU A 84 0.30 -6.16 -12.66
CA LEU A 84 1.28 -5.85 -13.71
C LEU A 84 0.88 -4.58 -14.47
N GLY A 85 -0.36 -4.52 -14.98
CA GLY A 85 -0.86 -3.34 -15.68
C GLY A 85 -0.84 -2.10 -14.80
N TRP A 86 -1.25 -2.24 -13.54
CA TRP A 86 -1.22 -1.19 -12.53
C TRP A 86 0.18 -0.64 -12.32
N MET A 87 1.18 -1.51 -12.19
CA MET A 87 2.56 -1.11 -11.93
C MET A 87 3.24 -0.51 -13.15
N LEU A 88 2.89 -0.94 -14.37
CA LEU A 88 3.33 -0.25 -15.60
C LEU A 88 2.86 1.22 -15.60
N VAL A 89 1.58 1.46 -15.33
CA VAL A 89 1.02 2.82 -15.25
C VAL A 89 1.67 3.61 -14.12
N THR A 90 1.80 3.01 -12.95
CA THR A 90 2.40 3.63 -11.76
C THR A 90 3.86 4.05 -12.01
N THR A 91 4.66 3.22 -12.68
CA THR A 91 6.04 3.55 -13.07
C THR A 91 6.10 4.70 -14.07
N VAL A 92 5.19 4.77 -15.04
CA VAL A 92 5.10 5.91 -15.99
C VAL A 92 4.77 7.21 -15.26
N LEU A 93 3.82 7.17 -14.32
CA LEU A 93 3.44 8.33 -13.49
C LEU A 93 4.62 8.79 -12.63
N PHE A 94 5.32 7.86 -11.98
CA PHE A 94 6.52 8.15 -11.19
C PHE A 94 7.61 8.83 -12.04
N TYR A 95 7.90 8.29 -13.23
CA TYR A 95 8.86 8.88 -14.16
C TYR A 95 8.48 10.31 -14.55
N GLY A 96 7.19 10.53 -14.86
CA GLY A 96 6.65 11.85 -15.17
C GLY A 96 6.84 12.86 -14.03
N LEU A 97 6.56 12.44 -12.79
CA LEU A 97 6.77 13.25 -11.60
C LEU A 97 8.26 13.56 -11.36
N ALA A 98 9.13 12.55 -11.48
CA ALA A 98 10.58 12.72 -11.35
C ALA A 98 11.14 13.69 -12.41
N GLN A 99 10.61 13.66 -13.64
CA GLN A 99 10.98 14.62 -14.68
C GLN A 99 10.59 16.05 -14.33
N LYS A 100 9.42 16.25 -13.71
CA LYS A 100 8.97 17.58 -13.25
C LYS A 100 9.82 18.11 -12.10
N LEU A 101 10.27 17.23 -11.21
CA LEU A 101 11.07 17.60 -10.03
C LEU A 101 12.54 17.90 -10.37
N PHE A 102 13.18 17.06 -11.18
CA PHE A 102 14.63 17.15 -11.41
C PHE A 102 15.02 17.82 -12.73
N GLN A 103 14.14 17.78 -13.74
CA GLN A 103 14.42 18.29 -15.10
C GLN A 103 15.70 17.69 -15.73
N LYS A 104 16.17 16.53 -15.24
CA LYS A 104 17.36 15.82 -15.68
C LYS A 104 17.00 14.40 -16.08
N THR A 105 17.02 14.09 -17.37
CA THR A 105 16.53 12.80 -17.88
C THR A 105 17.25 11.59 -17.29
N TRP A 106 18.57 11.64 -17.17
CA TRP A 106 19.35 10.54 -16.61
C TRP A 106 18.98 10.29 -15.14
N LEU A 107 18.78 11.36 -14.35
CA LEU A 107 18.46 11.28 -12.94
C LEU A 107 17.04 10.74 -12.74
N SER A 108 16.08 11.25 -13.50
CA SER A 108 14.70 10.74 -13.50
C SER A 108 14.64 9.26 -13.92
N THR A 109 15.46 8.85 -14.89
CA THR A 109 15.56 7.44 -15.30
C THR A 109 16.12 6.58 -14.17
N LEU A 110 17.23 7.01 -13.54
CA LEU A 110 17.87 6.28 -12.45
C LEU A 110 16.93 6.10 -11.25
N VAL A 111 16.31 7.17 -10.76
CA VAL A 111 15.39 7.06 -9.62
C VAL A 111 14.15 6.23 -9.95
N THR A 112 13.70 6.25 -11.21
CA THR A 112 12.59 5.40 -11.67
C THR A 112 13.01 3.93 -11.75
N ALA A 113 14.26 3.64 -12.12
CA ALA A 113 14.78 2.28 -12.10
C ALA A 113 14.85 1.73 -10.66
N VAL A 114 15.33 2.55 -9.70
CA VAL A 114 15.35 2.18 -8.28
C VAL A 114 13.93 1.97 -7.74
N PHE A 115 13.01 2.90 -8.04
CA PHE A 115 11.59 2.77 -7.73
C PHE A 115 11.00 1.47 -8.27
N MET A 116 11.24 1.16 -9.56
CA MET A 116 10.73 -0.04 -10.21
C MET A 116 11.26 -1.30 -9.53
N VAL A 117 12.57 -1.37 -9.24
CA VAL A 117 13.17 -2.54 -8.57
C VAL A 117 12.53 -2.74 -7.19
N LEU A 118 12.51 -1.70 -6.34
CA LEU A 118 11.99 -1.80 -4.97
C LEU A 118 10.48 -2.10 -4.89
N THR A 119 9.72 -1.80 -5.95
CA THR A 119 8.29 -2.11 -6.04
C THR A 119 7.98 -3.35 -6.88
N THR A 120 8.99 -4.09 -7.35
CA THR A 120 8.78 -5.25 -8.23
C THR A 120 9.43 -6.52 -7.70
N VAL A 121 10.60 -6.43 -7.07
CA VAL A 121 11.27 -7.64 -6.55
C VAL A 121 10.72 -8.04 -5.18
N PRO A 122 10.93 -9.31 -4.75
CA PRO A 122 10.39 -9.82 -3.49
C PRO A 122 10.84 -9.13 -2.21
N TRP A 123 11.95 -8.37 -2.18
CA TRP A 123 12.49 -7.76 -0.95
C TRP A 123 11.42 -7.17 -0.01
N PHE A 124 10.53 -6.33 -0.56
CA PHE A 124 9.41 -5.73 0.17
C PHE A 124 8.05 -6.30 -0.27
N GLU A 125 8.03 -7.49 -0.87
CA GLU A 125 6.82 -8.12 -1.43
C GLU A 125 6.19 -7.30 -2.59
N GLY A 126 7.01 -6.58 -3.36
CA GLY A 126 6.56 -5.74 -4.48
C GLY A 126 6.03 -6.55 -5.68
N ASN A 127 6.36 -7.84 -5.77
CA ASN A 127 5.87 -8.75 -6.80
C ASN A 127 4.39 -9.16 -6.58
N ILE A 128 3.88 -9.04 -5.36
CA ILE A 128 2.55 -9.53 -4.95
C ILE A 128 1.56 -8.36 -4.92
N PRO A 129 0.28 -8.54 -5.27
CA PRO A 129 -0.74 -7.49 -5.23
C PRO A 129 -1.09 -7.07 -3.80
N ASN A 130 -0.20 -6.30 -3.19
CA ASN A 130 -0.36 -5.67 -1.90
C ASN A 130 -1.08 -4.33 -2.03
N GLY A 131 -1.84 -3.96 -0.98
CA GLY A 131 -2.61 -2.71 -0.96
C GLY A 131 -1.75 -1.47 -1.19
N GLU A 132 -0.50 -1.48 -0.72
CA GLU A 132 0.49 -0.40 -0.88
C GLU A 132 0.80 -0.09 -2.35
N LEU A 133 0.86 -1.10 -3.22
CA LEU A 133 1.09 -0.90 -4.65
C LEU A 133 -0.08 -0.17 -5.31
N PHE A 134 -1.31 -0.52 -4.89
CA PHE A 134 -2.52 0.13 -5.36
C PHE A 134 -2.65 1.56 -4.84
N VAL A 135 -2.39 1.80 -3.55
CA VAL A 135 -2.31 3.15 -2.96
C VAL A 135 -1.36 4.02 -3.77
N MET A 136 -0.16 3.51 -4.05
CA MET A 136 0.89 4.24 -4.74
C MET A 136 0.48 4.68 -6.15
N GLY A 137 -0.23 3.84 -6.91
CA GLY A 137 -0.74 4.21 -8.24
C GLY A 137 -1.71 5.40 -8.17
N PHE A 138 -2.64 5.38 -7.22
CA PHE A 138 -3.57 6.49 -6.99
C PHE A 138 -2.85 7.76 -6.52
N VAL A 139 -1.93 7.65 -5.56
CA VAL A 139 -1.16 8.79 -5.04
C VAL A 139 -0.30 9.43 -6.13
N LEU A 140 0.39 8.62 -6.94
CA LEU A 140 1.22 9.12 -8.03
C LEU A 140 0.39 9.71 -9.16
N ALA A 141 -0.83 9.20 -9.43
CA ALA A 141 -1.76 9.85 -10.34
C ALA A 141 -2.15 11.24 -9.80
N GLY A 142 -2.53 11.32 -8.52
CA GLY A 142 -2.84 12.57 -7.83
C GLY A 142 -1.70 13.59 -7.92
N PHE A 143 -0.47 13.18 -7.60
CA PHE A 143 0.70 14.06 -7.70
C PHE A 143 1.10 14.40 -9.13
N THR A 144 0.93 13.50 -10.09
CA THR A 144 1.19 13.81 -11.50
C THR A 144 0.20 14.86 -12.00
N ILE A 145 -1.07 14.80 -11.59
CA ILE A 145 -2.08 15.81 -11.93
C ILE A 145 -1.80 17.12 -11.19
N LEU A 146 -1.49 17.07 -9.89
CA LEU A 146 -1.07 18.22 -9.10
C LEU A 146 0.16 18.91 -9.73
N SER A 147 1.08 18.14 -10.32
CA SER A 147 2.28 18.69 -10.98
C SER A 147 2.01 19.56 -12.21
N ARG A 148 0.76 19.55 -12.72
CA ARG A 148 0.30 20.37 -13.84
C ARG A 148 -0.28 21.72 -13.39
N THR A 149 -0.48 21.90 -12.09
CA THR A 149 -1.09 23.11 -11.51
C THR A 149 -0.09 24.27 -11.45
N GLN A 150 -0.60 25.49 -11.43
CA GLN A 150 0.18 26.70 -11.18
C GLN A 150 0.79 26.70 -9.77
N ILE A 151 0.11 26.10 -8.79
CA ILE A 151 0.61 25.96 -7.41
C ILE A 151 1.92 25.18 -7.40
N TRP A 152 1.94 24.02 -8.06
CA TRP A 152 3.15 23.22 -8.18
C TRP A 152 4.28 23.99 -8.87
N HIS A 153 3.98 24.65 -9.98
CA HIS A 153 4.97 25.43 -10.72
C HIS A 153 5.54 26.58 -9.88
N GLN A 154 4.70 27.30 -9.13
CA GLN A 154 5.12 28.39 -8.24
C GLN A 154 6.00 27.86 -7.09
N PHE A 155 5.61 26.75 -6.46
CA PHE A 155 6.41 26.09 -5.44
C PHE A 155 7.80 25.70 -5.96
N LEU A 156 7.88 25.05 -7.14
CA LEU A 156 9.16 24.62 -7.71
C LEU A 156 10.05 25.78 -8.18
N THR A 157 9.46 26.83 -8.77
CA THR A 157 10.25 27.96 -9.27
C THR A 157 10.60 28.97 -8.18
N GLY A 158 9.92 28.93 -7.03
CA GLY A 158 10.05 29.93 -5.97
C GLY A 158 9.51 31.31 -6.35
N LYS A 159 8.83 31.43 -7.51
CA LYS A 159 8.19 32.67 -7.94
C LYS A 159 6.95 32.92 -7.09
N THR A 160 6.79 34.14 -6.62
CA THR A 160 5.72 34.58 -5.70
C THR A 160 4.60 35.34 -6.38
N GLU A 161 4.70 35.61 -7.69
CA GLU A 161 3.60 36.19 -8.45
C GLU A 161 2.47 35.17 -8.66
N ILE A 162 1.34 35.42 -8.00
CA ILE A 162 0.18 34.54 -8.05
C ILE A 162 -0.83 35.04 -9.08
N LYS A 163 -0.75 34.45 -10.27
CA LYS A 163 -1.74 34.60 -11.34
C LYS A 163 -2.52 33.30 -11.48
N ASN A 164 -3.81 33.40 -11.78
CA ASN A 164 -4.66 32.31 -12.26
C ASN A 164 -5.02 31.16 -11.29
N LEU A 165 -4.74 31.24 -9.98
CA LEU A 165 -5.08 30.15 -9.04
C LEU A 165 -6.57 29.86 -8.89
N THR A 166 -7.42 30.85 -9.15
CA THR A 166 -8.88 30.74 -9.03
C THR A 166 -9.55 30.46 -10.37
N LYS A 167 -8.79 30.21 -11.44
CA LYS A 167 -9.38 29.85 -12.73
C LYS A 167 -10.09 28.49 -12.62
N PRO A 168 -11.27 28.32 -13.24
CA PRO A 168 -12.01 27.05 -13.18
C PRO A 168 -11.18 25.83 -13.58
N GLN A 169 -10.32 25.96 -14.60
CA GLN A 169 -9.42 24.88 -15.05
C GLN A 169 -8.39 24.46 -13.98
N GLU A 170 -7.85 25.43 -13.23
CA GLU A 170 -6.91 25.16 -12.13
C GLU A 170 -7.64 24.45 -10.98
N LEU A 171 -8.79 24.98 -10.57
CA LEU A 171 -9.61 24.40 -9.50
C LEU A 171 -10.07 22.98 -9.86
N MET A 172 -10.47 22.74 -11.11
CA MET A 172 -10.83 21.40 -11.59
C MET A 172 -9.62 20.45 -11.57
N THR A 173 -8.44 20.91 -11.99
CA THR A 173 -7.23 20.08 -11.94
C THR A 173 -6.86 19.71 -10.50
N LEU A 174 -7.00 20.65 -9.56
CA LEU A 174 -6.80 20.40 -8.14
C LEU A 174 -7.84 19.44 -7.57
N LEU A 175 -9.12 19.61 -7.92
CA LEU A 175 -10.18 18.69 -7.52
C LEU A 175 -9.89 17.27 -8.02
N VAL A 176 -9.53 17.10 -9.30
CA VAL A 176 -9.20 15.78 -9.86
C VAL A 176 -7.96 15.19 -9.18
N ALA A 177 -6.91 15.99 -8.92
CA ALA A 177 -5.76 15.53 -8.14
C ALA A 177 -6.18 15.02 -6.76
N GLY A 178 -7.09 15.74 -6.09
CA GLY A 178 -7.67 15.35 -4.81
C GLY A 178 -8.44 14.04 -4.89
N VAL A 179 -9.27 13.85 -5.93
CA VAL A 179 -10.03 12.60 -6.14
C VAL A 179 -9.11 11.39 -6.17
N PHE A 180 -8.01 11.45 -6.90
CA PHE A 180 -7.04 10.35 -6.94
C PHE A 180 -6.39 10.09 -5.57
N ILE A 181 -6.05 11.13 -4.81
CA ILE A 181 -5.55 10.95 -3.43
C ILE A 181 -6.62 10.32 -2.52
N GLY A 182 -7.89 10.73 -2.66
CA GLY A 182 -9.02 10.13 -1.94
C GLY A 182 -9.24 8.66 -2.28
N LEU A 183 -9.06 8.25 -3.55
CA LEU A 183 -9.07 6.84 -3.95
C LEU A 183 -7.90 6.05 -3.32
N GLY A 184 -6.73 6.68 -3.18
CA GLY A 184 -5.62 6.11 -2.41
C GLY A 184 -6.01 5.84 -0.95
N ILE A 185 -6.67 6.79 -0.28
CA ILE A 185 -7.16 6.63 1.11
C ILE A 185 -8.20 5.51 1.21
N LEU A 186 -9.10 5.39 0.21
CA LEU A 186 -10.06 4.28 0.14
C LEU A 186 -9.44 2.92 -0.19
N THR A 187 -8.18 2.90 -0.63
CA THR A 187 -7.40 1.67 -0.81
C THR A 187 -6.65 1.29 0.46
N LYS A 188 -6.07 2.26 1.17
CA LYS A 188 -5.53 2.08 2.52
C LYS A 188 -5.42 3.41 3.27
N VAL A 189 -5.78 3.41 4.56
CA VAL A 189 -5.71 4.58 5.47
C VAL A 189 -4.34 5.30 5.49
N PRO A 190 -3.17 4.61 5.44
CA PRO A 190 -1.86 5.26 5.44
C PRO A 190 -1.66 6.31 4.32
N ALA A 191 -2.44 6.26 3.23
CA ALA A 191 -2.42 7.28 2.19
C ALA A 191 -2.81 8.69 2.67
N LEU A 192 -3.40 8.81 3.87
CA LEU A 192 -3.65 10.10 4.52
C LEU A 192 -2.35 10.89 4.76
N LEU A 193 -1.22 10.21 4.95
CA LEU A 193 0.08 10.86 5.09
C LEU A 193 0.62 11.37 3.74
N ASP A 194 0.28 10.71 2.63
CA ASP A 194 0.57 11.21 1.28
C ASP A 194 -0.26 12.46 0.96
N LEU A 195 -1.52 12.52 1.41
CA LEU A 195 -2.30 13.77 1.36
C LEU A 195 -1.55 14.91 2.07
N GLY A 196 -0.96 14.62 3.25
CA GLY A 196 -0.11 15.55 3.98
C GLY A 196 1.01 16.11 3.10
N ALA A 197 1.72 15.27 2.34
CA ALA A 197 2.75 15.72 1.39
C ALA A 197 2.22 16.64 0.28
N GLY A 198 1.00 16.39 -0.22
CA GLY A 198 0.32 17.30 -1.15
C GLY A 198 0.00 18.65 -0.53
N LEU A 199 -0.53 18.67 0.70
CA LEU A 199 -0.85 19.89 1.44
C LEU A 199 0.41 20.69 1.83
N LEU A 200 1.54 20.00 2.06
CA LEU A 200 2.80 20.65 2.40
C LEU A 200 3.34 21.54 1.28
N ILE A 201 2.94 21.33 0.02
CA ILE A 201 3.26 22.24 -1.08
C ILE A 201 2.61 23.61 -0.85
N PHE A 202 1.33 23.64 -0.43
CA PHE A 202 0.62 24.88 -0.09
C PHE A 202 1.27 25.55 1.12
N TRP A 203 1.58 24.77 2.15
CA TRP A 203 2.26 25.26 3.35
C TRP A 203 3.61 25.91 3.03
N PHE A 204 4.50 25.23 2.30
CA PHE A 204 5.82 25.76 1.98
C PHE A 204 5.76 26.98 1.05
N LEU A 205 4.72 27.08 0.21
CA LEU A 205 4.48 28.31 -0.56
C LEU A 205 4.17 29.48 0.39
N VAL A 206 3.27 29.30 1.37
CA VAL A 206 2.94 30.31 2.39
C VAL A 206 4.18 30.72 3.19
N VAL A 207 4.97 29.74 3.67
CA VAL A 207 6.21 30.00 4.42
C VAL A 207 7.17 30.86 3.61
N ARG A 208 7.35 30.58 2.31
CA ARG A 208 8.23 31.38 1.46
C ARG A 208 7.72 32.80 1.26
N LEU A 209 6.42 32.98 1.10
CA LEU A 209 5.80 34.29 0.96
C LEU A 209 6.03 35.14 2.22
N LEU A 210 5.90 34.53 3.41
CA LEU A 210 6.23 35.16 4.69
C LEU A 210 7.71 35.58 4.73
N TRP A 211 8.60 34.66 4.37
CA TRP A 211 10.05 34.91 4.44
C TRP A 211 10.56 35.95 3.43
N GLN A 212 9.81 36.19 2.36
CA GLN A 212 10.11 37.21 1.35
C GLN A 212 9.43 38.56 1.64
N ALA A 213 8.71 38.71 2.76
CA ALA A 213 7.99 39.93 3.14
C ALA A 213 7.13 40.49 1.98
N GLN A 214 6.42 39.60 1.27
CA GLN A 214 5.67 39.97 0.07
C GLN A 214 4.57 41.00 0.40
N PRO A 215 4.56 42.19 -0.24
CA PRO A 215 3.67 43.31 0.13
C PRO A 215 2.18 43.07 -0.13
N LYS A 216 1.80 41.89 -0.65
CA LYS A 216 0.41 41.46 -0.90
C LYS A 216 0.13 40.04 -0.40
N ILE A 217 0.80 39.62 0.66
CA ILE A 217 0.69 38.25 1.18
C ILE A 217 -0.74 37.84 1.50
N LEU A 218 -1.56 38.75 2.05
CA LEU A 218 -2.95 38.44 2.40
C LEU A 218 -3.79 38.12 1.16
N ALA A 219 -3.66 38.91 0.09
CA ALA A 219 -4.37 38.68 -1.17
C ALA A 219 -3.93 37.37 -1.85
N VAL A 220 -2.68 36.98 -1.66
CA VAL A 220 -2.14 35.69 -2.10
C VAL A 220 -2.72 34.53 -1.30
N ILE A 221 -2.74 34.62 0.03
CA ILE A 221 -3.33 33.62 0.92
C ILE A 221 -4.82 33.44 0.60
N GLN A 222 -5.55 34.53 0.38
CA GLN A 222 -6.96 34.51 -0.04
C GLN A 222 -7.18 33.73 -1.34
N LYS A 223 -6.23 33.73 -2.27
CA LYS A 223 -6.31 32.93 -3.50
C LYS A 223 -5.91 31.47 -3.31
N LEU A 224 -5.09 31.16 -2.30
CA LEU A 224 -4.70 29.78 -1.96
C LEU A 224 -5.82 29.03 -1.24
N ILE A 225 -6.67 29.71 -0.48
CA ILE A 225 -7.83 29.09 0.20
C ILE A 225 -8.75 28.34 -0.77
N PRO A 226 -9.35 28.96 -1.81
CA PRO A 226 -10.25 28.24 -2.71
C PRO A 226 -9.55 27.12 -3.47
N ALA A 227 -8.25 27.25 -3.75
CA ALA A 227 -7.47 26.20 -4.39
C ALA A 227 -7.22 25.00 -3.45
N GLY A 228 -6.89 25.26 -2.19
CA GLY A 228 -6.76 24.23 -1.16
C GLY A 228 -8.10 23.54 -0.88
N LEU A 229 -9.19 24.31 -0.84
CA LEU A 229 -10.54 23.77 -0.73
C LEU A 229 -10.90 22.89 -1.92
N ALA A 230 -10.59 23.29 -3.16
CA ALA A 230 -10.85 22.46 -4.34
C ALA A 230 -10.10 21.12 -4.27
N PHE A 231 -8.82 21.13 -3.87
CA PHE A 231 -8.04 19.91 -3.66
C PHE A 231 -8.64 19.03 -2.56
N LEU A 232 -8.96 19.59 -1.40
CA LEU A 232 -9.57 18.86 -0.28
C LEU A 232 -10.97 18.33 -0.60
N SER A 233 -11.81 19.11 -1.29
CA SER A 233 -13.10 18.66 -1.79
C SER A 233 -12.94 17.47 -2.73
N GLY A 234 -11.92 17.49 -3.59
CA GLY A 234 -11.54 16.35 -4.42
C GLY A 234 -11.26 15.10 -3.59
N VAL A 235 -10.49 15.21 -2.50
CA VAL A 235 -10.17 14.09 -1.59
C VAL A 235 -11.41 13.56 -0.88
N ILE A 236 -12.27 14.45 -0.39
CA ILE A 236 -13.45 14.11 0.40
C ILE A 236 -14.53 13.48 -0.49
N LEU A 237 -14.66 13.89 -1.75
CA LEU A 237 -15.71 13.43 -2.66
C LEU A 237 -15.80 11.90 -2.81
N PRO A 238 -14.74 11.14 -3.16
CA PRO A 238 -14.82 9.68 -3.23
C PRO A 238 -15.11 9.04 -1.87
N ILE A 239 -14.63 9.63 -0.77
CA ILE A 239 -14.91 9.13 0.58
C ILE A 239 -16.40 9.27 0.90
N LEU A 240 -17.02 10.44 0.66
CA LEU A 240 -18.46 10.63 0.84
C LEU A 240 -19.28 9.72 -0.10
N ALA A 241 -18.83 9.55 -1.34
CA ALA A 241 -19.46 8.63 -2.28
C ALA A 241 -19.42 7.18 -1.76
N SER A 242 -18.30 6.75 -1.16
CA SER A 242 -18.19 5.43 -0.54
C SER A 242 -19.16 5.27 0.64
N ILE A 243 -19.28 6.29 1.50
CA ILE A 243 -20.20 6.28 2.64
C ILE A 243 -21.65 6.17 2.14
N GLY A 244 -22.04 7.00 1.17
CA GLY A 244 -23.37 6.94 0.56
C GLY A 244 -23.67 5.59 -0.09
N TYR A 245 -22.66 4.98 -0.73
CA TYR A 245 -22.77 3.64 -1.30
C TYR A 245 -23.02 2.58 -0.21
N PHE A 246 -22.23 2.53 0.87
CA PHE A 246 -22.42 1.52 1.92
C PHE A 246 -23.71 1.73 2.72
N ILE A 247 -24.15 2.97 2.93
CA ILE A 247 -25.46 3.26 3.52
C ILE A 247 -26.58 2.71 2.62
N SER A 248 -26.52 2.95 1.31
CA SER A 248 -27.57 2.46 0.39
C SER A 248 -27.60 0.94 0.25
N ARG A 249 -26.50 0.24 0.55
CA ARG A 249 -26.42 -1.23 0.60
C ARG A 249 -26.85 -1.84 1.94
N GLY A 250 -27.13 -1.02 2.95
CA GLY A 250 -27.45 -1.47 4.31
C GLY A 250 -26.22 -1.87 5.15
N SER A 251 -25.02 -1.51 4.71
CA SER A 251 -23.73 -1.85 5.36
C SER A 251 -23.04 -0.63 5.97
N GLY A 252 -23.76 0.49 6.16
CA GLY A 252 -23.17 1.76 6.60
C GLY A 252 -22.50 1.70 7.98
N ALA A 253 -23.17 1.09 8.96
CA ALA A 253 -22.63 0.94 10.32
C ALA A 253 -21.41 0.00 10.34
N ASP A 254 -21.50 -1.13 9.65
CA ASP A 254 -20.39 -2.09 9.54
C ASP A 254 -19.20 -1.51 8.78
N TYR A 255 -19.45 -0.71 7.73
CA TYR A 255 -18.39 -0.01 7.01
C TYR A 255 -17.64 0.96 7.93
N LEU A 256 -18.36 1.75 8.74
CA LEU A 256 -17.71 2.62 9.72
C LEU A 256 -16.86 1.80 10.70
N GLN A 257 -17.38 0.68 11.19
CA GLN A 257 -16.69 -0.16 12.16
C GLN A 257 -15.43 -0.82 11.56
N PHE A 258 -15.55 -1.54 10.45
CA PHE A 258 -14.47 -2.34 9.89
C PHE A 258 -13.60 -1.59 8.89
N GLY A 259 -14.20 -0.75 8.06
CA GLY A 259 -13.48 0.02 7.05
C GLY A 259 -12.71 1.22 7.61
N LEU A 260 -13.06 1.71 8.82
CA LEU A 260 -12.41 2.87 9.44
C LEU A 260 -11.99 2.64 10.89
N LEU A 261 -12.93 2.43 11.82
CA LEU A 261 -12.64 2.48 13.26
C LEU A 261 -11.74 1.34 13.74
N TYR A 262 -11.87 0.15 13.16
CA TYR A 262 -11.03 -1.00 13.52
C TYR A 262 -9.53 -0.73 13.27
N ASN A 263 -9.18 0.09 12.27
CA ASN A 263 -7.77 0.45 12.03
C ASN A 263 -7.14 1.17 13.24
N LEU A 264 -7.92 1.92 14.03
CA LEU A 264 -7.44 2.56 15.25
C LEU A 264 -7.09 1.51 16.31
N HIS A 265 -7.97 0.53 16.53
CA HIS A 265 -7.71 -0.60 17.42
C HIS A 265 -6.48 -1.39 16.95
N TYR A 266 -6.45 -1.77 15.67
CA TYR A 266 -5.37 -2.55 15.07
C TYR A 266 -3.98 -1.95 15.30
N THR A 267 -3.83 -0.62 15.12
CA THR A 267 -2.54 0.07 15.33
C THR A 267 -2.04 0.06 16.77
N GLN A 268 -2.93 -0.18 17.75
CA GLN A 268 -2.60 -0.17 19.17
C GLN A 268 -2.30 -1.57 19.74
N THR A 269 -2.63 -2.63 19.00
CA THR A 269 -2.45 -4.03 19.42
C THR A 269 -0.99 -4.48 19.43
N TRP A 270 -0.12 -3.86 18.62
CA TRP A 270 1.29 -4.22 18.54
C TRP A 270 2.14 -3.29 19.40
N LYS A 271 2.75 -3.84 20.46
CA LYS A 271 3.65 -3.12 21.35
C LYS A 271 4.97 -3.87 21.46
N GLN A 272 6.06 -3.14 21.28
CA GLN A 272 7.42 -3.64 21.43
C GLN A 272 8.19 -2.67 22.32
N ASP A 273 8.97 -3.20 23.26
CA ASP A 273 9.91 -2.41 24.03
C ASP A 273 11.23 -2.29 23.26
N TYR A 274 11.65 -1.05 23.01
CA TYR A 274 12.86 -0.70 22.29
C TYR A 274 14.05 -0.44 23.22
N GLY A 275 13.89 -0.58 24.54
CA GLY A 275 14.96 -0.48 25.54
C GLY A 275 15.37 0.96 25.90
N SER A 276 14.60 1.96 25.47
CA SER A 276 14.82 3.37 25.80
C SER A 276 13.49 4.09 25.91
N VAL A 277 13.34 4.92 26.95
CA VAL A 277 12.14 5.76 27.16
C VAL A 277 11.87 6.63 25.93
N PHE A 278 12.92 7.22 25.35
CA PHE A 278 12.79 8.06 24.16
C PHE A 278 12.34 7.25 22.95
N LEU A 279 12.92 6.07 22.70
CA LEU A 279 12.53 5.24 21.57
C LEU A 279 11.09 4.71 21.73
N ASN A 280 10.73 4.24 22.92
CA ASN A 280 9.36 3.81 23.21
C ASN A 280 8.36 4.93 22.96
N TRP A 281 8.67 6.16 23.40
CA TRP A 281 7.87 7.34 23.09
C TRP A 281 7.84 7.66 21.60
N ALA A 282 8.98 7.66 20.90
CA ALA A 282 9.10 7.99 19.49
C ALA A 282 8.30 7.03 18.59
N PHE A 283 8.10 5.78 19.01
CA PHE A 283 7.28 4.78 18.32
C PHE A 283 5.80 4.81 18.73
N THR A 284 5.38 5.69 19.65
CA THR A 284 3.95 5.98 19.89
C THR A 284 3.38 6.91 18.82
N LEU A 285 2.04 6.92 18.67
CA LEU A 285 1.38 7.85 17.74
C LEU A 285 1.66 9.33 18.07
N PRO A 286 1.58 9.80 19.35
CA PRO A 286 1.97 11.16 19.70
C PRO A 286 3.44 11.47 19.39
N GLY A 287 4.36 10.55 19.71
CA GLY A 287 5.80 10.74 19.46
C GLY A 287 6.11 10.91 17.98
N LYS A 288 5.59 10.02 17.13
CA LYS A 288 5.71 10.15 15.66
C LYS A 288 5.14 11.47 15.15
N THR A 289 4.03 11.94 15.72
CA THR A 289 3.35 13.17 15.30
C THR A 289 4.20 14.38 15.63
N ILE A 290 4.72 14.46 16.85
CA ILE A 290 5.61 15.53 17.28
C ILE A 290 6.89 15.52 16.42
N LEU A 291 7.50 14.36 16.21
CA LEU A 291 8.71 14.25 15.37
C LEU A 291 8.45 14.71 13.93
N LEU A 292 7.32 14.32 13.33
CA LEU A 292 6.94 14.79 12.00
C LEU A 292 6.78 16.31 11.98
N VAL A 293 6.06 16.90 12.94
CA VAL A 293 5.89 18.35 13.04
C VAL A 293 7.23 19.06 13.17
N VAL A 294 8.14 18.56 14.03
CA VAL A 294 9.49 19.12 14.19
C VAL A 294 10.26 19.09 12.88
N VAL A 295 10.20 17.97 12.13
CA VAL A 295 10.83 17.87 10.80
C VAL A 295 10.22 18.88 9.82
N ILE A 296 8.90 19.02 9.77
CA ILE A 296 8.23 19.99 8.88
C ILE A 296 8.59 21.43 9.23
N LEU A 297 8.64 21.79 10.52
CA LEU A 297 9.06 23.11 10.97
C LEU A 297 10.54 23.37 10.61
N GLY A 298 11.42 22.39 10.83
CA GLY A 298 12.82 22.47 10.42
C GLY A 298 12.98 22.70 8.91
N LEU A 299 12.25 21.93 8.08
CA LEU A 299 12.22 22.12 6.63
C LEU A 299 11.64 23.48 6.22
N SER A 300 10.70 24.04 7.00
CA SER A 300 10.12 25.37 6.78
C SER A 300 11.16 26.47 7.04
N MET A 301 11.93 26.35 8.12
CA MET A 301 13.03 27.27 8.45
C MET A 301 14.17 27.20 7.42
N LEU A 302 14.41 26.02 6.84
CA LEU A 302 15.43 25.81 5.82
C LEU A 302 14.95 26.14 4.39
N SER A 303 13.74 26.66 4.20
CA SER A 303 13.12 26.92 2.89
C SER A 303 13.93 27.85 1.96
N LYS A 304 14.78 28.74 2.50
CA LYS A 304 15.71 29.57 1.71
C LYS A 304 16.98 28.84 1.27
N LYS A 305 17.39 27.83 2.05
CA LYS A 305 18.65 27.08 1.89
C LYS A 305 18.45 25.74 1.17
N LEU A 306 17.22 25.23 1.10
CA LEU A 306 16.89 24.01 0.37
C LEU A 306 16.25 24.32 -0.98
N LYS A 307 16.50 23.46 -1.96
CA LYS A 307 15.71 23.45 -3.19
C LYS A 307 14.27 23.02 -2.89
N PRO A 308 13.25 23.56 -3.56
CA PRO A 308 11.87 23.07 -3.42
C PRO A 308 11.73 21.56 -3.71
N SER A 309 12.46 21.02 -4.68
CA SER A 309 12.47 19.57 -4.94
C SER A 309 12.98 18.77 -3.74
N ALA A 310 14.08 19.21 -3.13
CA ALA A 310 14.63 18.63 -1.90
C ALA A 310 13.65 18.75 -0.73
N GLN A 311 13.08 19.94 -0.55
CA GLN A 311 12.11 20.23 0.50
C GLN A 311 10.87 19.34 0.40
N PHE A 312 10.33 19.16 -0.81
CA PHE A 312 9.19 18.27 -1.06
C PHE A 312 9.54 16.81 -0.82
N ALA A 313 10.66 16.31 -1.37
CA ALA A 313 11.06 14.91 -1.20
C ALA A 313 11.32 14.55 0.27
N LEU A 314 12.01 15.41 1.03
CA LEU A 314 12.26 15.20 2.46
C LEU A 314 10.96 15.22 3.28
N ALA A 315 10.06 16.15 2.97
CA ALA A 315 8.78 16.26 3.65
C ALA A 315 7.88 15.05 3.37
N TRP A 316 7.80 14.62 2.11
CA TRP A 316 7.06 13.43 1.73
C TRP A 316 7.68 12.17 2.33
N PHE A 317 9.01 12.07 2.35
CA PHE A 317 9.71 10.95 3.00
C PHE A 317 9.38 10.87 4.49
N ALA A 318 9.39 11.99 5.21
CA ALA A 318 9.03 12.02 6.64
C ALA A 318 7.58 11.58 6.86
N ALA A 319 6.64 12.05 6.04
CA ALA A 319 5.24 11.65 6.11
C ALA A 319 5.04 10.17 5.75
N ALA A 320 5.71 9.67 4.73
CA ALA A 320 5.65 8.27 4.33
C ALA A 320 6.30 7.36 5.38
N LEU A 321 7.40 7.78 6.01
CA LEU A 321 8.02 7.04 7.11
C LEU A 321 7.08 6.95 8.32
N PHE A 322 6.36 8.03 8.64
CA PHE A 322 5.27 7.96 9.62
C PHE A 322 4.25 6.90 9.23
N ALA A 323 3.83 6.87 7.96
CA ALA A 323 2.82 5.95 7.44
C ALA A 323 3.26 4.48 7.57
N VAL A 324 4.51 4.16 7.21
CA VAL A 324 5.11 2.82 7.41
C VAL A 324 5.06 2.40 8.87
N LEU A 325 5.32 3.34 9.77
CA LEU A 325 5.42 3.07 11.20
C LEU A 325 4.08 3.11 11.92
N LEU A 326 2.95 3.30 11.24
CA LEU A 326 1.67 3.55 11.93
C LEU A 326 1.33 2.48 12.97
N SER A 327 1.53 1.19 12.65
CA SER A 327 1.31 0.06 13.57
C SER A 327 2.60 -0.53 14.18
N ASN A 328 3.78 -0.03 13.81
CA ASN A 328 5.10 -0.55 14.21
C ASN A 328 5.37 -2.04 13.88
N ARG A 329 4.52 -2.70 13.09
CA ARG A 329 4.74 -4.11 12.75
C ARG A 329 5.88 -4.23 11.73
N PRO A 330 6.69 -5.31 11.81
CA PRO A 330 7.88 -5.47 10.98
C PRO A 330 7.55 -6.06 9.60
N TYR A 331 6.39 -5.74 9.03
CA TYR A 331 5.99 -6.30 7.74
C TYR A 331 6.74 -5.61 6.59
N PRO A 332 7.45 -6.37 5.72
CA PRO A 332 8.26 -5.77 4.66
C PRO A 332 7.43 -4.94 3.67
N HIS A 333 6.20 -5.37 3.35
CA HIS A 333 5.32 -4.64 2.44
C HIS A 333 4.92 -3.26 2.93
N TYR A 334 4.93 -2.98 4.24
CA TYR A 334 4.64 -1.62 4.72
C TYR A 334 5.65 -0.61 4.17
N PHE A 335 6.92 -1.02 4.01
CA PHE A 335 7.97 -0.16 3.48
C PHE A 335 7.79 0.18 1.99
N ILE A 336 6.93 -0.53 1.23
CA ILE A 336 6.54 -0.15 -0.13
C ILE A 336 5.99 1.29 -0.14
N GLN A 337 5.21 1.67 0.87
CA GLN A 337 4.62 3.01 0.99
C GLN A 337 5.67 4.14 0.99
N LEU A 338 6.89 3.87 1.46
CA LEU A 338 8.00 4.82 1.51
C LEU A 338 8.77 4.93 0.18
N VAL A 339 8.69 3.91 -0.68
CA VAL A 339 9.52 3.78 -1.88
C VAL A 339 9.44 4.98 -2.83
N PRO A 340 8.27 5.59 -3.14
CA PRO A 340 8.22 6.75 -4.02
C PRO A 340 9.05 7.92 -3.49
N ALA A 341 8.86 8.25 -2.21
CA ALA A 341 9.58 9.35 -1.57
C ALA A 341 11.06 9.04 -1.41
N ALA A 342 11.43 7.80 -1.05
CA ALA A 342 12.82 7.36 -0.95
C ALA A 342 13.55 7.40 -2.30
N ALA A 343 12.92 6.97 -3.39
CA ALA A 343 13.51 7.05 -4.72
C ALA A 343 13.72 8.50 -5.17
N LEU A 344 12.79 9.41 -4.89
CA LEU A 344 13.01 10.84 -5.12
C LEU A 344 14.11 11.40 -4.22
N LEU A 345 14.19 10.97 -2.96
CA LEU A 345 15.21 11.40 -2.03
C LEU A 345 16.62 10.98 -2.48
N LEU A 346 16.76 9.82 -3.11
CA LEU A 346 18.01 9.43 -3.79
C LEU A 346 18.36 10.43 -4.90
N GLY A 347 17.38 10.85 -5.69
CA GLY A 347 17.57 11.89 -6.70
C GLY A 347 18.06 13.21 -6.10
N VAL A 348 17.52 13.59 -4.95
CA VAL A 348 17.94 14.78 -4.18
C VAL A 348 19.36 14.65 -3.66
N ALA A 349 19.74 13.48 -3.13
CA ALA A 349 21.10 13.21 -2.67
C ALA A 349 22.11 13.36 -3.82
N LEU A 350 21.83 12.73 -4.96
CA LEU A 350 22.70 12.78 -6.14
C LEU A 350 22.79 14.19 -6.74
N ASP A 351 21.65 14.90 -6.84
CA ASP A 351 21.65 16.29 -7.28
C ASP A 351 22.47 17.17 -6.32
N GLY A 352 22.28 17.01 -5.02
CA GLY A 352 23.04 17.71 -3.98
C GLY A 352 24.54 17.43 -4.06
N PHE A 353 24.94 16.17 -4.31
CA PHE A 353 26.33 15.80 -4.55
C PHE A 353 26.92 16.52 -5.76
N THR A 354 26.19 16.56 -6.89
CA THR A 354 26.66 17.31 -8.07
C THR A 354 26.83 18.80 -7.80
N GLU A 355 26.04 19.37 -6.89
CA GLU A 355 26.13 20.79 -6.51
C GLU A 355 27.31 21.12 -5.60
N LEU A 356 27.95 20.14 -4.95
CA LEU A 356 29.14 20.38 -4.15
C LEU A 356 30.30 20.92 -4.99
N PHE A 357 30.32 20.59 -6.29
CA PHE A 357 31.32 21.07 -7.24
C PHE A 357 31.02 22.50 -7.75
N ASN A 358 29.94 23.14 -7.30
CA ASN A 358 29.61 24.52 -7.63
C ASN A 358 29.57 25.38 -6.36
N PHE A 359 30.57 26.24 -6.18
CA PHE A 359 30.72 27.07 -4.98
C PHE A 359 29.48 27.91 -4.64
N LYS A 360 28.72 28.37 -5.65
CA LYS A 360 27.47 29.14 -5.44
C LYS A 360 26.35 28.31 -4.81
N ASN A 361 26.36 27.00 -5.01
CA ASN A 361 25.34 26.07 -4.52
C ASN A 361 25.84 25.17 -3.37
N LEU A 362 27.10 25.31 -2.93
CA LEU A 362 27.74 24.43 -1.96
C LEU A 362 26.88 24.20 -0.70
N ILE A 363 26.36 25.26 -0.07
CA ILE A 363 25.52 25.15 1.13
C ILE A 363 24.23 24.36 0.84
N ARG A 364 23.59 24.61 -0.31
CA ARG A 364 22.34 23.94 -0.70
C ARG A 364 22.58 22.47 -1.02
N GLY A 365 23.66 22.18 -1.74
CA GLY A 365 24.11 20.84 -2.09
C GLY A 365 24.43 20.02 -0.85
N SER A 366 25.24 20.56 0.06
CA SER A 366 25.62 19.92 1.33
C SER A 366 24.41 19.63 2.20
N LEU A 367 23.46 20.56 2.33
CA LEU A 367 22.23 20.33 3.11
C LEU A 367 21.35 19.25 2.47
N SER A 368 21.16 19.31 1.16
CA SER A 368 20.32 18.33 0.44
C SER A 368 20.91 16.93 0.53
N LEU A 369 22.23 16.79 0.34
CA LEU A 369 22.94 15.52 0.49
C LEU A 369 22.91 15.02 1.94
N GLY A 370 23.31 15.86 2.90
CA GLY A 370 23.40 15.49 4.31
C GLY A 370 22.07 15.04 4.90
N LEU A 371 20.99 15.78 4.65
CA LEU A 371 19.65 15.40 5.13
C LEU A 371 19.14 14.11 4.46
N SER A 372 19.43 13.92 3.17
CA SER A 372 19.05 12.68 2.46
C SER A 372 19.79 11.46 3.02
N LEU A 373 21.09 11.58 3.26
CA LEU A 373 21.90 10.50 3.86
C LEU A 373 21.43 10.19 5.29
N ALA A 374 21.15 11.21 6.10
CA ALA A 374 20.63 11.03 7.44
C ALA A 374 19.26 10.31 7.45
N ALA A 375 18.39 10.64 6.49
CA ALA A 375 17.11 9.99 6.31
C ALA A 375 17.23 8.51 5.88
N PHE A 376 18.13 8.17 4.96
CA PHE A 376 18.41 6.77 4.60
C PHE A 376 19.01 5.98 5.76
N TRP A 377 19.93 6.58 6.51
CA TRP A 377 20.48 5.98 7.71
C TRP A 377 19.40 5.71 8.77
N LEU A 378 18.52 6.69 9.00
CA LEU A 378 17.41 6.57 9.95
C LEU A 378 16.48 5.40 9.59
N VAL A 379 16.09 5.28 8.31
CA VAL A 379 15.22 4.16 7.88
C VAL A 379 15.91 2.82 8.02
N THR A 380 17.20 2.74 7.69
CA THR A 380 17.99 1.51 7.89
C THR A 380 18.05 1.12 9.36
N ALA A 381 18.28 2.08 10.26
CA ALA A 381 18.29 1.86 11.70
C ALA A 381 16.92 1.41 12.22
N ILE A 382 15.83 2.00 11.71
CA ILE A 382 14.46 1.62 12.05
C ILE A 382 14.14 0.20 11.59
N MET A 383 14.49 -0.17 10.35
CA MET A 383 14.29 -1.53 9.84
C MET A 383 15.02 -2.55 10.71
N PHE A 384 16.27 -2.28 11.08
CA PHE A 384 17.04 -3.13 11.98
C PHE A 384 16.36 -3.24 13.36
N LYS A 385 15.89 -2.12 13.91
CA LYS A 385 15.27 -2.08 15.25
C LYS A 385 13.91 -2.80 15.30
N LEU A 386 13.15 -2.74 14.22
CA LEU A 386 11.89 -3.48 14.08
C LEU A 386 12.10 -4.96 13.76
N ASN A 387 13.31 -5.37 13.36
CA ASN A 387 13.55 -6.67 12.74
C ASN A 387 12.69 -6.86 11.46
N ALA A 388 12.55 -5.79 10.68
CA ALA A 388 11.88 -5.82 9.38
C ALA A 388 12.82 -6.46 8.35
N GLY A 389 12.65 -7.76 8.12
CA GLY A 389 13.44 -8.53 7.16
C GLY A 389 13.14 -8.19 5.70
N LEU A 390 13.96 -8.71 4.79
CA LEU A 390 13.69 -8.70 3.35
C LEU A 390 13.51 -10.14 2.88
N TYR A 391 12.64 -10.37 1.89
CA TYR A 391 12.58 -11.69 1.26
C TYR A 391 13.77 -11.91 0.34
N ASP A 392 14.18 -13.18 0.22
CA ASP A 392 15.30 -13.54 -0.64
C ASP A 392 14.90 -13.52 -2.13
N THR A 393 15.18 -12.39 -2.75
CA THR A 393 15.00 -12.16 -4.19
C THR A 393 15.80 -13.16 -5.03
N LYS A 394 17.02 -13.54 -4.62
CA LYS A 394 17.88 -14.44 -5.39
C LYS A 394 17.31 -15.84 -5.41
N ILE A 395 16.93 -16.37 -4.24
CA ILE A 395 16.31 -17.70 -4.10
C ILE A 395 15.02 -17.76 -4.91
N TYR A 396 14.19 -16.71 -4.86
CA TYR A 396 12.95 -16.63 -5.63
C TYR A 396 13.18 -16.81 -7.15
N TYR A 397 14.04 -15.99 -7.76
CA TYR A 397 14.32 -16.09 -9.19
C TYR A 397 15.09 -17.36 -9.56
N GLN A 398 15.96 -17.86 -8.68
CA GLN A 398 16.68 -19.12 -8.89
C GLN A 398 15.73 -20.32 -8.91
N LYS A 399 14.73 -20.38 -8.01
CA LYS A 399 13.70 -21.41 -8.01
C LYS A 399 12.88 -21.38 -9.29
N PHE A 400 12.48 -20.20 -9.75
CA PHE A 400 11.76 -20.07 -11.01
C PHE A 400 12.63 -20.51 -12.20
N TRP A 401 13.89 -20.10 -12.25
CA TRP A 401 14.82 -20.56 -13.29
C TRP A 401 14.96 -22.08 -13.30
N ASN A 402 15.14 -22.70 -12.12
CA ASN A 402 15.24 -24.15 -11.99
C ASN A 402 13.97 -24.85 -12.48
N LEU A 403 12.79 -24.29 -12.25
CA LEU A 403 11.54 -24.80 -12.82
C LEU A 403 11.58 -24.74 -14.36
N MET A 404 11.97 -23.58 -14.92
CA MET A 404 11.99 -23.36 -16.37
C MET A 404 12.97 -24.26 -17.11
N VAL A 405 14.12 -24.59 -16.51
CA VAL A 405 15.11 -25.51 -17.10
C VAL A 405 14.88 -26.98 -16.72
N GLY A 406 13.77 -27.30 -16.04
CA GLY A 406 13.40 -28.67 -15.68
C GLY A 406 14.25 -29.30 -14.56
N LYS A 407 14.97 -28.50 -13.76
CA LYS A 407 15.77 -28.99 -12.61
C LYS A 407 14.91 -29.34 -11.39
N ILE A 408 13.72 -28.76 -11.29
CA ILE A 408 12.72 -29.08 -10.26
C ILE A 408 11.35 -29.25 -10.91
N THR A 409 10.47 -30.04 -10.29
CA THR A 409 9.10 -30.21 -10.79
C THR A 409 8.20 -29.03 -10.41
N ARG A 410 7.00 -28.97 -11.02
CA ARG A 410 5.96 -27.99 -10.63
C ARG A 410 5.56 -28.15 -9.16
N VAL A 411 5.48 -29.38 -8.67
CA VAL A 411 5.13 -29.72 -7.29
C VAL A 411 6.21 -29.21 -6.34
N ASP A 412 7.50 -29.48 -6.64
CA ASP A 412 8.62 -28.97 -5.85
C ASP A 412 8.65 -27.44 -5.80
N TYR A 413 8.38 -26.79 -6.94
CA TYR A 413 8.29 -25.33 -7.01
C TYR A 413 7.18 -24.79 -6.11
N ASN A 414 5.95 -25.31 -6.24
CA ASN A 414 4.79 -24.88 -5.45
C ASN A 414 5.03 -25.07 -3.94
N HIS A 415 5.51 -26.24 -3.54
CA HIS A 415 5.75 -26.59 -2.13
C HIS A 415 6.88 -25.79 -1.48
N SER A 416 7.66 -25.06 -2.28
CA SER A 416 8.76 -24.25 -1.80
C SER A 416 8.35 -22.84 -1.31
N PHE A 417 7.08 -22.43 -1.48
CA PHE A 417 6.59 -21.10 -1.14
C PHE A 417 6.09 -20.99 0.30
N ASP A 418 5.11 -21.83 0.64
CA ASP A 418 4.56 -21.88 1.98
C ASP A 418 4.29 -23.33 2.36
N SER A 419 4.43 -23.58 3.66
CA SER A 419 4.29 -24.89 4.24
C SER A 419 2.90 -25.50 3.96
N LEU A 420 1.84 -24.69 3.90
CA LEU A 420 0.44 -25.10 3.68
C LEU A 420 0.10 -25.41 2.22
N VAL A 421 0.92 -25.02 1.23
CA VAL A 421 0.56 -25.17 -0.20
C VAL A 421 0.22 -26.61 -0.54
N ALA A 422 1.10 -27.56 -0.18
CA ALA A 422 0.92 -28.98 -0.46
C ALA A 422 -0.39 -29.53 0.13
N GLU A 423 -0.70 -29.13 1.36
CA GLU A 423 -1.88 -29.62 2.07
C GLU A 423 -3.16 -28.98 1.56
N ASN A 424 -3.12 -27.69 1.20
CA ASN A 424 -4.23 -26.99 0.57
C ASN A 424 -4.58 -27.59 -0.80
N GLU A 425 -3.60 -28.00 -1.61
CA GLU A 425 -3.85 -28.68 -2.88
C GLU A 425 -4.62 -29.99 -2.68
N LEU A 426 -4.25 -30.80 -1.67
CA LEU A 426 -4.95 -32.04 -1.33
C LEU A 426 -6.37 -31.78 -0.82
N VAL A 427 -6.53 -30.81 0.09
CA VAL A 427 -7.84 -30.45 0.65
C VAL A 427 -8.75 -29.88 -0.44
N ALA A 428 -8.23 -29.04 -1.32
CA ALA A 428 -8.99 -28.49 -2.45
C ALA A 428 -9.48 -29.59 -3.40
N ALA A 429 -8.68 -30.64 -3.63
CA ALA A 429 -9.10 -31.79 -4.43
C ALA A 429 -10.27 -32.55 -3.79
N ASP A 430 -10.24 -32.78 -2.47
CA ASP A 430 -11.37 -33.38 -1.75
C ASP A 430 -12.62 -32.48 -1.80
N LEU A 431 -12.45 -31.17 -1.63
CA LEU A 431 -13.55 -30.19 -1.69
C LEU A 431 -14.18 -30.11 -3.09
N ALA A 432 -13.42 -30.34 -4.15
CA ALA A 432 -13.95 -30.41 -5.52
C ALA A 432 -14.90 -31.61 -5.73
N VAL A 433 -14.74 -32.67 -4.94
CA VAL A 433 -15.65 -33.84 -4.92
C VAL A 433 -16.86 -33.56 -4.03
N ILE A 434 -16.64 -33.01 -2.83
CA ILE A 434 -17.70 -32.71 -1.85
C ILE A 434 -18.64 -31.61 -2.38
N LYS A 435 -18.08 -30.60 -3.07
CA LYS A 435 -18.77 -29.41 -3.59
C LYS A 435 -19.63 -28.70 -2.54
N PRO A 436 -19.07 -28.34 -1.37
CA PRO A 436 -19.85 -27.66 -0.35
C PRO A 436 -20.23 -26.25 -0.83
N HIS A 437 -21.44 -25.82 -0.51
CA HIS A 437 -21.86 -24.44 -0.76
C HIS A 437 -21.14 -23.45 0.15
N ARG A 438 -20.88 -23.86 1.40
CA ARG A 438 -20.18 -23.05 2.40
C ARG A 438 -19.16 -23.90 3.14
N MET A 439 -18.08 -23.27 3.59
CA MET A 439 -17.16 -23.92 4.52
C MET A 439 -16.76 -22.98 5.64
N PHE A 440 -16.43 -23.55 6.80
CA PHE A 440 -15.83 -22.81 7.89
C PHE A 440 -14.42 -23.33 8.17
N ILE A 441 -13.49 -22.43 8.41
CA ILE A 441 -12.11 -22.75 8.79
C ILE A 441 -11.83 -22.15 10.16
N TRP A 442 -11.62 -22.99 11.17
CA TRP A 442 -11.01 -22.57 12.43
C TRP A 442 -9.50 -22.57 12.28
N GLY A 443 -8.96 -21.43 11.89
CA GLY A 443 -7.54 -21.18 11.70
C GLY A 443 -7.26 -19.98 10.79
N THR A 444 -5.99 -19.77 10.42
CA THR A 444 -5.56 -18.72 9.49
C THR A 444 -5.18 -19.32 8.14
N ASN A 445 -6.17 -19.64 7.31
CA ASN A 445 -5.97 -20.19 5.96
C ASN A 445 -6.95 -19.59 4.93
N PRO A 446 -6.86 -18.26 4.67
CA PRO A 446 -7.67 -17.62 3.64
C PRO A 446 -7.35 -18.14 2.23
N THR A 447 -6.14 -18.69 2.05
CA THR A 447 -5.65 -19.28 0.81
C THR A 447 -6.54 -20.39 0.28
N LEU A 448 -7.07 -21.23 1.18
CA LEU A 448 -7.98 -22.32 0.78
C LEU A 448 -9.34 -21.79 0.30
N TYR A 449 -9.88 -20.74 0.92
CA TYR A 449 -11.09 -20.07 0.41
C TYR A 449 -10.83 -19.46 -0.97
N ALA A 450 -9.72 -18.74 -1.15
CA ALA A 450 -9.37 -18.12 -2.43
C ALA A 450 -9.20 -19.16 -3.56
N GLN A 451 -8.50 -20.26 -3.28
CA GLN A 451 -8.22 -21.33 -4.24
C GLN A 451 -9.48 -22.09 -4.65
N THR A 452 -10.35 -22.41 -3.69
CA THR A 452 -11.57 -23.21 -3.93
C THR A 452 -12.77 -22.38 -4.34
N LYS A 453 -12.73 -21.06 -4.10
CA LYS A 453 -13.82 -20.10 -4.31
C LYS A 453 -15.07 -20.38 -3.47
N ILE A 454 -14.98 -21.27 -2.49
CA ILE A 454 -16.06 -21.52 -1.52
C ILE A 454 -16.12 -20.32 -0.58
N VAL A 455 -17.33 -19.84 -0.29
CA VAL A 455 -17.51 -18.69 0.60
C VAL A 455 -17.50 -19.15 2.07
N PRO A 456 -16.85 -18.39 2.98
CA PRO A 456 -16.94 -18.63 4.42
C PRO A 456 -18.39 -18.78 4.92
N ALA A 457 -18.59 -19.66 5.90
CA ALA A 457 -19.89 -19.91 6.52
C ALA A 457 -20.32 -18.78 7.50
N GLY A 458 -19.36 -17.98 7.94
CA GLY A 458 -19.57 -16.75 8.70
C GLY A 458 -18.78 -15.61 8.05
N ARG A 459 -18.87 -14.40 8.59
CA ARG A 459 -18.32 -13.22 7.91
C ARG A 459 -16.79 -13.07 7.95
N PHE A 460 -16.09 -13.91 8.71
CA PHE A 460 -14.64 -13.81 8.89
C PHE A 460 -13.87 -14.82 8.04
N THR A 461 -12.75 -14.38 7.47
CA THR A 461 -11.87 -15.22 6.62
C THR A 461 -10.76 -15.91 7.39
N VAL A 462 -10.52 -15.49 8.64
CA VAL A 462 -9.39 -15.90 9.48
C VAL A 462 -9.77 -15.89 10.97
N ALA A 463 -9.25 -16.85 11.74
CA ALA A 463 -9.56 -17.01 13.16
C ALA A 463 -9.13 -15.83 14.03
N PHE A 464 -8.01 -15.18 13.73
CA PHE A 464 -7.51 -14.10 14.58
C PHE A 464 -8.46 -12.89 14.67
N HIS A 465 -9.31 -12.64 13.66
CA HIS A 465 -10.34 -11.60 13.77
C HIS A 465 -11.41 -11.97 14.79
N ILE A 466 -11.83 -13.24 14.82
CA ILE A 466 -12.79 -13.76 15.80
C ILE A 466 -12.22 -13.61 17.22
N GLN A 467 -10.94 -13.92 17.36
CA GLN A 467 -10.20 -13.86 18.63
C GLN A 467 -10.04 -12.41 19.12
N ASP A 468 -9.53 -11.52 18.27
CA ASP A 468 -9.28 -10.11 18.61
C ASP A 468 -10.57 -9.36 18.95
N LEU A 469 -11.65 -9.62 18.21
CA LEU A 469 -12.97 -9.02 18.46
C LEU A 469 -13.78 -9.73 19.55
N LYS A 470 -13.34 -10.92 20.00
CA LYS A 470 -14.03 -11.78 20.97
C LYS A 470 -15.46 -12.13 20.56
N VAL A 471 -15.68 -12.41 19.28
CA VAL A 471 -17.02 -12.66 18.68
C VAL A 471 -17.33 -14.15 18.50
N TYR A 472 -16.91 -14.98 19.45
CA TYR A 472 -17.10 -16.44 19.43
C TYR A 472 -18.58 -16.85 19.32
N ASP A 473 -19.45 -16.31 20.17
CA ASP A 473 -20.86 -16.67 20.17
C ASP A 473 -21.57 -16.25 18.87
N GLN A 474 -21.21 -15.08 18.33
CA GLN A 474 -21.71 -14.64 17.04
C GLN A 474 -21.28 -15.61 15.93
N THR A 475 -19.99 -15.93 15.90
CA THR A 475 -19.42 -16.84 14.89
C THR A 475 -20.09 -18.21 14.96
N LEU A 476 -20.31 -18.75 16.16
CA LEU A 476 -21.01 -20.03 16.31
C LEU A 476 -22.46 -19.94 15.83
N ARG A 477 -23.18 -18.85 16.12
CA ARG A 477 -24.55 -18.65 15.60
C ARG A 477 -24.58 -18.62 14.07
N GLU A 478 -23.62 -17.95 13.44
CA GLU A 478 -23.48 -17.93 11.97
C GLU A 478 -23.22 -19.35 11.44
N ILE A 479 -22.28 -20.10 12.02
CA ILE A 479 -22.01 -21.50 11.65
C ILE A 479 -23.25 -22.38 11.80
N VAL A 480 -23.98 -22.26 12.92
CA VAL A 480 -25.20 -23.03 13.19
C VAL A 480 -26.30 -22.70 12.18
N THR A 481 -26.45 -21.42 11.83
CA THR A 481 -27.49 -20.95 10.90
C THR A 481 -27.16 -21.37 9.47
N THR A 482 -25.91 -21.21 9.06
CA THR A 482 -25.44 -21.58 7.73
C THR A 482 -25.34 -23.10 7.54
N ALA A 483 -25.08 -23.84 8.63
CA ALA A 483 -24.87 -25.28 8.64
C ALA A 483 -23.93 -25.77 7.51
N PRO A 484 -22.68 -25.25 7.45
CA PRO A 484 -21.76 -25.55 6.34
C PRO A 484 -21.51 -27.06 6.22
N GLU A 485 -21.45 -27.57 5.00
CA GLU A 485 -21.26 -29.01 4.79
C GLU A 485 -19.87 -29.47 5.24
N VAL A 486 -18.92 -28.54 5.31
CA VAL A 486 -17.54 -28.78 5.72
C VAL A 486 -17.09 -27.77 6.77
N ILE A 487 -16.48 -28.29 7.84
CA ILE A 487 -15.69 -27.52 8.80
C ILE A 487 -14.25 -28.03 8.78
N ILE A 488 -13.29 -27.13 8.68
CA ILE A 488 -11.86 -27.44 8.73
C ILE A 488 -11.29 -26.83 10.00
N VAL A 489 -10.57 -27.64 10.78
CA VAL A 489 -9.91 -27.20 12.01
C VAL A 489 -8.41 -27.33 11.81
N MET A 490 -7.68 -26.22 11.92
CA MET A 490 -6.22 -26.22 11.85
C MET A 490 -5.61 -26.60 13.21
N LYS A 491 -4.63 -27.48 13.20
CA LYS A 491 -3.97 -28.01 14.41
C LYS A 491 -3.02 -27.04 15.09
N ASN A 492 -2.55 -26.04 14.34
CA ASN A 492 -1.72 -24.96 14.89
C ASN A 492 -2.54 -23.82 15.51
N GLU A 493 -3.88 -23.89 15.46
CA GLU A 493 -4.73 -22.94 16.15
C GLU A 493 -4.74 -23.27 17.65
N THR A 494 -4.10 -22.42 18.45
CA THR A 494 -3.86 -22.67 19.88
C THR A 494 -4.94 -22.12 20.77
N GLN A 495 -5.77 -21.19 20.27
CA GLN A 495 -6.87 -20.66 21.08
C GLN A 495 -8.05 -21.62 21.09
N SER A 496 -8.58 -21.85 22.30
CA SER A 496 -9.71 -22.74 22.51
C SER A 496 -11.02 -22.09 22.03
N PHE A 497 -11.83 -22.88 21.33
CA PHE A 497 -13.21 -22.55 21.00
C PHE A 497 -14.12 -23.72 21.43
N PRO A 498 -14.35 -23.91 22.75
CA PRO A 498 -15.00 -25.11 23.28
C PRO A 498 -16.37 -25.38 22.69
N THR A 499 -17.18 -24.33 22.54
CA THR A 499 -18.55 -24.45 22.02
C THR A 499 -18.59 -24.85 20.54
N LEU A 500 -17.58 -24.48 19.75
CA LEU A 500 -17.41 -25.00 18.40
C LEU A 500 -17.01 -26.48 18.42
N ASN A 501 -16.10 -26.88 19.32
CA ASN A 501 -15.69 -28.28 19.47
C ASN A 501 -16.88 -29.18 19.84
N ASP A 502 -17.72 -28.74 20.79
CA ASP A 502 -18.94 -29.46 21.18
C ASP A 502 -19.92 -29.58 20.00
N TYR A 503 -20.08 -28.49 19.24
CA TYR A 503 -20.93 -28.47 18.05
C TYR A 503 -20.42 -29.44 16.96
N ILE A 504 -19.12 -29.42 16.66
CA ILE A 504 -18.48 -30.34 15.72
C ILE A 504 -18.65 -31.80 16.20
N ALA A 505 -18.40 -32.09 17.48
CA ALA A 505 -18.52 -33.43 18.03
C ALA A 505 -19.95 -34.00 17.92
N LYS A 506 -20.96 -33.12 18.03
CA LYS A 506 -22.37 -33.49 17.94
C LYS A 506 -22.85 -33.70 16.50
N TYR A 507 -22.53 -32.78 15.59
CA TYR A 507 -23.17 -32.74 14.26
C TYR A 507 -22.26 -33.10 13.10
N TYR A 508 -20.95 -33.23 13.32
CA TYR A 508 -19.99 -33.52 12.25
C TYR A 508 -19.25 -34.83 12.54
N GLN A 509 -18.68 -35.40 11.48
CA GLN A 509 -17.79 -36.55 11.56
C GLN A 509 -16.48 -36.24 10.83
N VAL A 510 -15.38 -36.82 11.31
CA VAL A 510 -14.09 -36.70 10.63
C VAL A 510 -14.20 -37.34 9.26
N ALA A 511 -14.06 -36.56 8.20
CA ALA A 511 -14.00 -37.08 6.85
C ALA A 511 -12.56 -37.44 6.48
N LYS A 512 -11.59 -36.60 6.87
CA LYS A 512 -10.17 -36.86 6.66
C LYS A 512 -9.30 -36.04 7.59
N THR A 513 -8.15 -36.60 7.97
CA THR A 513 -7.14 -35.90 8.78
C THR A 513 -5.88 -35.71 7.96
N TYR A 514 -5.38 -34.48 7.93
CA TYR A 514 -4.15 -34.08 7.28
C TYR A 514 -3.08 -33.69 8.30
N PRO A 515 -1.81 -33.49 7.91
CA PRO A 515 -0.74 -33.14 8.84
C PRO A 515 -1.02 -31.91 9.72
N ARG A 516 -1.54 -30.82 9.16
CA ARG A 516 -1.82 -29.54 9.85
C ARG A 516 -3.29 -29.21 10.01
N MET A 517 -4.21 -29.93 9.37
CA MET A 517 -5.65 -29.68 9.56
C MET A 517 -6.51 -30.95 9.55
N THR A 518 -7.72 -30.86 10.08
CA THR A 518 -8.71 -31.94 10.06
C THR A 518 -9.96 -31.44 9.34
N LEU A 519 -10.44 -32.20 8.36
CA LEU A 519 -11.66 -31.93 7.61
C LEU A 519 -12.81 -32.73 8.21
N TYR A 520 -13.83 -32.01 8.66
CA TYR A 520 -15.07 -32.53 9.20
C TYR A 520 -16.21 -32.32 8.21
N ARG A 521 -17.08 -33.32 8.07
CA ARG A 521 -18.27 -33.26 7.22
C ARG A 521 -19.52 -33.35 8.09
N LEU A 522 -20.54 -32.57 7.75
CA LEU A 522 -21.84 -32.61 8.40
C LEU A 522 -22.42 -34.04 8.34
N ARG A 523 -22.93 -34.56 9.46
CA ARG A 523 -23.63 -35.84 9.51
C ARG A 523 -24.97 -35.68 8.78
N ILE A 524 -25.20 -36.53 7.78
CA ILE A 524 -26.47 -36.63 7.07
C ILE A 524 -27.38 -37.57 7.83
#